data_AF-A0A8T5TIK1-F1
#
_entry.id   AF-A0A8T5TIK1-F1
#
_cell.length_a   1.000
_cell.length_b   1.000
_cell.length_c   1.000
_cell.angle_alpha   90.00
_cell.angle_beta   90.00
_cell.angle_gamma   90.00
#
_symmetry.space_group_name_H-M   'P 1'
#
loop_
_entity.id
_entity.type
_entity.pdbx_description
1 polymer ?
#
loop_
_entity_poly.entity_id
_entity_poly.type
_entity_poly.pdbx_seq_one_letter_code
_entity_poly.pdbx_strand_id
1 'polypeptide(L)' 'MVEIKKIFSNCPLCNKTMSIEIEKDLVLNSKKHLNPFVIEHCEKTILIHIDGNFKVRGTQVVFNAIITNKTDIN' A
#
# COMPACT_ATOMS: atom_id res chain seq x y z
N MET A 1 8.87 19.91 -13.25
CA MET A 1 9.89 18.92 -12.87
C MET A 1 9.25 18.05 -11.79
N VAL A 2 9.11 16.75 -12.02
CA VAL A 2 8.49 15.83 -11.07
C VAL A 2 9.51 15.51 -9.98
N GLU A 3 9.19 15.77 -8.71
CA GLU A 3 10.06 15.42 -7.58
C GLU A 3 9.71 14.02 -7.07
N ILE A 4 10.67 13.09 -7.11
CA ILE A 4 10.51 11.71 -6.65
C ILE A 4 11.07 11.57 -5.24
N LYS A 5 10.30 10.94 -4.35
CA LYS A 5 10.73 10.54 -3.01
C LYS A 5 10.81 9.03 -2.92
N LYS A 6 11.92 8.54 -2.35
CA LYS A 6 12.14 7.14 -2.04
C LYS A 6 11.78 6.88 -0.58
N ILE A 7 10.94 5.89 -0.34
CA ILE A 7 10.54 5.43 0.99
C ILE A 7 10.85 3.93 1.14
N PHE A 8 10.91 3.47 2.39
CA PHE A 8 11.21 2.08 2.72
C PHE A 8 10.12 1.51 3.62
N SER A 9 9.69 0.29 3.33
CA SER A 9 8.75 -0.49 4.15
C SER A 9 9.22 -1.93 4.23
N ASN A 10 9.01 -2.60 5.35
CA ASN A 10 9.22 -4.04 5.42
C ASN A 10 7.99 -4.79 4.89
N CYS A 11 8.22 -5.89 4.19
CA CYS A 11 7.17 -6.81 3.80
C CYS A 11 6.65 -7.55 5.04
N PRO A 12 5.34 -7.57 5.31
CA PRO A 12 4.77 -8.29 6.45
C PRO A 12 4.88 -9.82 6.35
N LEU A 13 5.21 -10.38 5.18
CA LEU A 13 5.32 -11.83 4.95
C LEU A 13 6.75 -12.36 5.15
N CYS A 14 7.74 -11.67 4.59
CA CYS A 14 9.13 -12.14 4.55
C CYS A 14 10.11 -11.23 5.31
N ASN A 15 9.62 -10.12 5.87
CA ASN A 15 10.39 -9.10 6.60
C ASN A 15 11.53 -8.43 5.80
N LYS A 16 11.61 -8.66 4.48
CA LYS A 16 12.55 -7.96 3.60
C LYS A 16 12.12 -6.51 3.42
N THR A 17 13.10 -5.61 3.35
CA THR A 17 12.87 -4.19 3.07
C THR A 17 12.56 -3.99 1.59
N MET A 18 11.45 -3.33 1.32
CA MET A 18 11.00 -2.90 0.00
C MET A 18 11.28 -1.40 -0.15
N SER A 19 11.71 -0.99 -1.34
CA SER A 19 11.91 0.42 -1.69
C SER A 19 10.80 0.85 -2.63
N ILE A 20 10.12 1.95 -2.33
CA ILE A 20 9.05 2.50 -3.17
C ILE A 20 9.42 3.94 -3.56
N GLU A 21 9.30 4.24 -4.84
CA GLU A 21 9.54 5.57 -5.40
C GLU A 21 8.19 6.20 -5.73
N ILE A 22 7.97 7.41 -5.20
CA ILE A 22 6.66 8.07 -5.20
C ILE A 22 6.81 9.51 -5.64
N GLU A 23 5.97 9.94 -6.56
CA GLU A 23 5.88 11.35 -6.93
C GLU A 23 5.34 12.17 -5.75
N LYS A 24 6.10 13.21 -5.38
CA LYS A 24 5.80 14.03 -4.21
C LYS A 24 4.40 14.65 -4.25
N ASP A 25 3.95 15.03 -5.44
CA ASP A 25 2.66 15.69 -5.66
C ASP A 25 1.46 14.77 -5.38
N LEU A 26 1.63 13.44 -5.50
CA LEU A 26 0.59 12.47 -5.14
C LEU A 26 0.32 12.43 -3.63
N VAL A 27 1.35 12.73 -2.82
CA VAL A 27 1.26 12.68 -1.36
C VAL A 27 0.82 14.02 -0.77
N LEU A 28 1.39 15.12 -1.26
CA LEU A 28 1.14 16.47 -0.73
C LEU A 28 -0.30 16.95 -0.93
N ASN A 29 -0.99 16.45 -1.95
CA ASN A 29 -2.39 16.80 -2.20
C ASN A 29 -3.38 16.07 -1.27
N SER A 30 -2.92 15.11 -0.47
CA SER A 30 -3.76 14.39 0.47
C SER A 30 -3.95 15.15 1.78
N LYS A 31 -5.13 15.73 1.97
CA LYS A 31 -5.41 16.64 3.09
C LYS A 31 -5.89 15.95 4.38
N LYS A 32 -6.27 14.67 4.36
CA LYS A 32 -6.97 14.03 5.50
C LYS A 32 -6.70 12.54 5.75
N HIS A 33 -6.15 11.79 4.80
CA HIS A 33 -6.08 10.33 4.91
C HIS A 33 -4.68 9.80 4.55
N LEU A 34 -4.34 8.64 5.10
CA LEU A 34 -3.16 7.91 4.67
C LEU A 34 -3.34 7.55 3.19
N ASN A 35 -2.33 7.82 2.38
CA ASN A 35 -2.36 7.47 0.95
C ASN A 35 -1.98 6.00 0.81
N PRO A 36 -2.89 5.14 0.33
CA PRO A 36 -2.57 3.75 0.06
C PRO A 36 -1.80 3.66 -1.27
N PHE A 37 -0.63 3.03 -1.23
CA PHE A 37 0.12 2.63 -2.41
C PHE A 37 0.14 1.12 -2.51
N VAL A 38 0.01 0.62 -3.74
CA VAL A 38 -0.02 -0.82 -4.02
C VAL A 38 1.34 -1.24 -4.55
N ILE A 39 1.89 -2.31 -3.97
CA ILE A 39 3.09 -2.99 -4.48
C ILE A 39 2.85 -4.50 -4.49
N GLU A 40 3.42 -5.17 -5.49
CA GLU A 40 3.48 -6.62 -5.52
C GLU A 40 4.81 -7.11 -4.94
N HIS A 41 4.74 -8.00 -3.95
CA HIS A 41 5.91 -8.67 -3.39
C HIS A 41 5.50 -10.04 -2.84
N CYS A 42 6.37 -11.03 -2.94
CA CYS A 42 6.07 -12.41 -2.53
C CYS A 42 4.78 -12.98 -3.16
N GLU A 43 4.49 -12.64 -4.44
CA GLU A 43 3.26 -13.07 -5.14
C GLU A 43 1.97 -12.61 -4.45
N LYS A 44 2.06 -11.57 -3.61
CA LYS A 44 0.92 -10.96 -2.93
C LYS A 44 0.90 -9.47 -3.19
N THR A 45 -0.30 -8.93 -3.24
CA THR A 45 -0.55 -7.50 -3.26
C THR A 45 -0.41 -6.96 -1.84
N ILE A 46 0.39 -5.91 -1.67
CA ILE A 46 0.64 -5.26 -0.40
C ILE A 46 0.23 -3.80 -0.52
N LEU A 47 -0.59 -3.36 0.43
CA LEU A 47 -0.97 -1.96 0.61
C LEU A 47 -0.02 -1.31 1.62
N ILE A 48 0.57 -0.19 1.22
CA ILE A 48 1.46 0.63 2.03
C ILE A 48 0.79 1.98 2.26
N HIS A 49 0.54 2.31 3.52
CA HIS A 49 -0.08 3.55 3.92
C HIS A 49 0.98 4.58 4.28
N ILE A 50 0.94 5.74 3.64
CA ILE A 50 1.92 6.81 3.82
C ILE A 50 1.20 8.09 4.24
N ASP A 51 1.81 8.85 5.14
CA ASP A 51 1.30 10.17 5.53
C ASP A 51 1.85 11.32 4.65
N GLY A 52 1.38 12.55 4.90
CA GLY A 52 1.85 13.75 4.20
C GLY A 52 3.34 14.07 4.37
N ASN A 53 4.04 13.38 5.27
CA ASN A 53 5.48 13.52 5.52
C ASN A 53 6.30 12.36 4.93
N PHE A 54 5.70 11.57 4.03
CA PHE A 54 6.35 10.39 3.40
C PHE A 54 6.75 9.30 4.40
N LYS A 55 6.13 9.26 5.59
CA LYS A 55 6.37 8.20 6.57
C LYS A 55 5.37 7.06 6.35
N VAL A 56 5.90 5.84 6.28
CA VAL A 56 5.08 4.62 6.28
C VAL A 56 4.39 4.50 7.64
N ARG A 57 3.07 4.42 7.63
CA ARG A 57 2.21 4.31 8.82
C ARG A 57 1.60 2.93 8.99
N GLY A 58 1.57 2.12 7.94
CA GLY A 58 1.11 0.74 8.03
C GLY A 58 1.28 0.00 6.72
N THR A 59 1.43 -1.32 6.81
CA THR A 59 1.62 -2.21 5.68
C THR A 59 0.75 -3.43 5.87
N GLN A 60 -0.03 -3.79 4.86
CA GLN A 60 -1.03 -4.85 4.95
C GLN A 60 -1.08 -5.67 3.67
N VAL A 61 -1.22 -6.98 3.82
CA VAL A 61 -1.41 -7.91 2.70
C VAL A 61 -2.86 -7.87 2.29
N VAL A 62 -3.12 -7.70 0.99
CA VAL A 62 -4.46 -7.84 0.44
C VAL A 62 -4.70 -9.31 0.18
N PHE A 63 -5.61 -9.90 0.94
CA PHE A 63 -6.14 -11.22 0.65
C PHE A 63 -7.35 -11.03 -0.26
N ASN A 64 -7.37 -11.71 -1.41
CA ASN A 64 -8.57 -11.77 -2.24
C ASN A 64 -9.71 -12.37 -1.41
N ALA A 65 -10.62 -11.52 -0.93
CA ALA A 65 -11.88 -11.99 -0.40
C ALA A 65 -12.70 -12.51 -1.58
N ILE A 66 -12.75 -13.83 -1.76
CA ILE A 66 -13.78 -14.44 -2.59
C ILE A 66 -15.09 -14.23 -1.83
N ILE A 67 -15.87 -13.23 -2.22
CA ILE A 67 -17.26 -13.10 -1.78
C ILE A 67 -18.01 -14.27 -2.43
N THR A 68 -18.07 -15.40 -1.74
CA THR A 68 -19.02 -16.45 -2.09
C THR A 68 -20.38 -15.98 -1.62
N ASN A 69 -21.15 -15.39 -2.52
CA ASN A 69 -22.59 -15.27 -2.32
C ASN A 69 -23.14 -16.70 -2.29
N LYS A 70 -23.24 -17.30 -1.10
CA LYS A 70 -24.10 -18.46 -0.88
C LYS A 70 -25.52 -17.98 -1.14
N THR A 71 -25.96 -18.15 -2.38
CA THR A 71 -27.38 -18.07 -2.70
C THR A 71 -27.92 -19.42 -2.28
N ASP A 72 -28.39 -19.53 -1.04
CA ASP A 72 -29.19 -20.67 -0.61
C ASP A 72 -30.52 -20.58 -1.37
N ILE A 73 -30.58 -21.26 -2.51
CA ILE A 73 -31.83 -21.46 -3.26
C ILE A 73 -32.52 -22.63 -2.57
N ASN A 74 -33.54 -22.30 -1.77
CA ASN A 74 -34.52 -23.25 -1.24
C ASN A 74 -35.25 -23.99 -2.36
#